data_AF-A0AA36MYF3-F1
#
_entry.id   AF-A0AA36MYF3-F1
#
_cell.length_a   1.000
_cell.length_b   1.000
_cell.length_c   1.000
_cell.angle_alpha   90.00
_cell.angle_beta   90.00
_cell.angle_gamma   90.00
#
_symmetry.space_group_name_H-M   'P 1'
#
loop_
_entity.id
_entity.type
_entity.pdbx_description
1 polymer ?
#
loop_
_entity_poly.entity_id
_entity_poly.type
_entity_poly.pdbx_seq_one_letter_code
_entity_poly.pdbx_strand_id
1 'polypeptide(L)'
;MGHTETTLLERSDRVGGKSLTIYLNEHGEECEQQMDASGKVDTASCVAHEMGTCFLHNGYHSIRELVDEYNLTHVVPPEGRAMFSHFSTDRSQIPTPAQIGSKLKVMVALLRAVKKYNTLHKEIFGEVEFSMPHRLSRETLQRINMTFLEFLQSNDLYALSGFLMFAHAAQGYGYVTTIPAFYGLWWITPELLNGYMQMSFREELEKFYDPKSEFFQQIRGTWVRAVVTAIVGGAADVVKRTTTMLPEGYQKIWTTIAEKDGLDVRYGVEILDQGIDRQLDDPSAPVRIKYRQKGKNEVIEEEYDFLIYSAPHAHAKNFVKDVAIQEESIFSSLKSFVLATTLYSSEPVLDYTDSARRPIMYEADKMSGPSHDGSWYADRWDDLIFGQPIPGRQTRVGYQFYENYCQGGDMMCNSDRTPNEGGAMESSERALRQFRGELERQNVSGVNTLRQYPWPYFHHFPQEAVQEGKVWDLLEMQGQRKTWWIGASACFESVHDVTNYNLMILRKYMGAKIIQGIAMG
;
A
#
# COMPACT_ATOMS: atom_id res chain seq x y z
N MET A 1 22.62 -14.30 -9.00
CA MET A 1 23.52 -13.88 -7.89
C MET A 1 24.15 -15.03 -7.12
N GLY A 2 23.89 -16.31 -7.45
CA GLY A 2 24.59 -17.43 -6.83
C GLY A 2 24.29 -17.70 -5.35
N HIS A 3 23.63 -16.78 -4.62
CA HIS A 3 23.07 -17.03 -3.30
C HIS A 3 21.90 -18.02 -3.45
N THR A 4 22.19 -19.30 -3.28
CA THR A 4 21.24 -20.42 -3.41
C THR A 4 20.82 -20.98 -2.06
N GLU A 5 21.53 -20.60 -0.99
CA GLU A 5 21.29 -21.02 0.38
C GLU A 5 20.79 -19.81 1.16
N THR A 6 19.47 -19.62 1.22
CA THR A 6 18.84 -18.52 1.96
C THR A 6 17.69 -19.06 2.77
N THR A 7 17.74 -18.82 4.08
CA THR A 7 16.68 -19.19 5.02
C THR A 7 15.89 -17.94 5.41
N LEU A 8 14.57 -18.00 5.26
CA LEU A 8 13.63 -16.97 5.72
C LEU A 8 13.02 -17.39 7.06
N LEU A 9 13.22 -16.58 8.10
CA LEU A 9 12.62 -16.77 9.42
C LEU A 9 11.35 -15.92 9.52
N GLU A 10 10.19 -16.57 9.57
CA GLU A 10 8.88 -15.93 9.62
C GLU A 10 8.20 -16.22 10.97
N ARG A 11 7.79 -15.15 11.66
CA ARG A 11 7.18 -15.26 12.98
C ARG A 11 5.79 -15.88 12.92
N SER A 12 5.02 -15.56 11.89
CA SER A 12 3.69 -16.12 11.67
C SER A 12 3.76 -17.50 10.99
N ASP A 13 2.59 -18.09 10.75
CA ASP A 13 2.44 -19.36 10.05
C ASP A 13 2.27 -19.20 8.53
N ARG A 14 2.57 -18.01 7.98
CA ARG A 14 2.40 -17.71 6.56
C ARG A 14 3.39 -16.65 6.06
N VAL A 15 3.64 -16.63 4.75
CA VAL A 15 4.36 -15.54 4.07
C VAL A 15 3.44 -14.40 3.66
N GLY A 16 4.06 -13.30 3.22
CA GLY A 16 3.38 -12.16 2.60
C GLY A 16 3.15 -10.96 3.52
N GLY A 17 3.48 -11.08 4.82
CA GLY A 17 3.40 -9.95 5.75
C GLY A 17 2.01 -9.31 5.76
N LYS A 18 1.88 -8.04 5.38
CA LYS A 18 0.58 -7.35 5.35
C LYS A 18 -0.29 -7.66 4.13
N SER A 19 0.22 -8.37 3.13
CA SER A 19 -0.62 -8.97 2.09
C SER A 19 -1.33 -10.20 2.67
N LEU A 20 -2.40 -9.95 3.42
CA LEU A 20 -3.26 -10.97 4.02
C LEU A 20 -4.59 -11.02 3.28
N THR A 21 -4.95 -12.20 2.81
CA THR A 21 -6.20 -12.45 2.11
C THR A 21 -7.01 -13.49 2.89
N ILE A 22 -8.29 -13.20 3.13
CA ILE A 22 -9.26 -14.17 3.67
C ILE A 22 -10.14 -14.62 2.51
N TYR A 23 -10.33 -15.92 2.35
CA TYR A 23 -11.16 -16.47 1.28
C TYR A 23 -12.50 -16.94 1.84
N LEU A 24 -13.60 -16.46 1.28
CA LEU A 24 -14.95 -16.84 1.72
C LEU A 24 -15.79 -17.36 0.56
N ASN A 25 -16.61 -18.37 0.84
CA ASN A 25 -17.59 -18.90 -0.10
C ASN A 25 -18.90 -18.07 -0.09
N GLU A 26 -19.87 -18.48 -0.91
CA GLU A 26 -21.21 -17.86 -0.97
C GLU A 26 -22.06 -18.00 0.32
N HIS A 27 -21.58 -18.75 1.30
CA HIS A 27 -22.20 -18.86 2.63
C HIS A 27 -21.46 -18.03 3.69
N GLY A 28 -20.36 -17.36 3.31
CA GLY A 28 -19.50 -16.62 4.24
C GLY A 28 -18.62 -17.52 5.10
N GLU A 29 -18.38 -18.75 4.66
CA GLU A 29 -17.49 -19.72 5.31
C GLU A 29 -16.12 -19.69 4.64
N GLU A 30 -15.05 -19.96 5.40
CA GLU A 30 -13.69 -20.03 4.86
C GLU A 30 -13.57 -21.13 3.80
N CYS A 31 -12.91 -20.83 2.69
CA CYS A 31 -12.72 -21.74 1.57
C CYS A 31 -11.30 -21.67 1.01
N GLU A 32 -10.94 -22.61 0.13
CA GLU A 32 -9.69 -22.55 -0.62
C GLU A 32 -9.99 -22.39 -2.10
N GLN A 33 -9.32 -21.44 -2.75
CA GLN A 33 -9.42 -21.28 -4.19
C GLN A 33 -8.77 -22.48 -4.89
N GLN A 34 -9.51 -23.11 -5.79
CA GLN A 34 -9.09 -24.31 -6.53
C GLN A 34 -8.97 -23.97 -8.02
N MET A 35 -8.08 -24.68 -8.73
CA MET A 35 -8.08 -24.62 -10.20
C MET A 35 -9.25 -25.43 -10.75
N ASP A 36 -9.97 -24.85 -11.70
CA ASP A 36 -11.01 -25.54 -12.45
C ASP A 36 -10.40 -26.48 -13.51
N ALA A 37 -11.27 -27.20 -14.23
CA ALA A 37 -10.84 -28.13 -15.30
C ALA A 37 -10.11 -27.44 -16.47
N SER A 38 -10.18 -26.11 -16.59
CA SER A 38 -9.45 -25.32 -17.59
C SER A 38 -8.07 -24.86 -17.09
N GLY A 39 -7.73 -25.14 -15.83
CA GLY A 39 -6.51 -24.67 -15.18
C GLY A 39 -6.61 -23.23 -14.69
N LYS A 40 -7.81 -22.64 -14.67
CA LYS A 40 -8.05 -21.29 -14.15
C LYS A 40 -8.49 -21.36 -12.70
N VAL A 41 -8.02 -20.46 -11.85
CA VAL A 41 -8.46 -20.40 -10.46
C VAL A 41 -9.93 -19.94 -10.39
N ASP A 42 -10.75 -20.70 -9.67
CA ASP A 42 -12.13 -20.29 -9.36
C ASP A 42 -12.14 -19.25 -8.26
N THR A 43 -12.19 -17.99 -8.67
CA THR A 43 -12.27 -16.82 -7.77
C THR A 43 -13.71 -16.40 -7.48
N ALA A 44 -14.70 -17.04 -8.12
CA ALA A 44 -16.09 -16.63 -8.05
C ALA A 44 -16.86 -17.37 -6.96
N SER A 45 -16.57 -18.67 -6.77
CA SER A 45 -17.15 -19.46 -5.67
C SER A 45 -16.41 -19.28 -4.34
N CYS A 46 -15.14 -18.83 -4.40
CA CYS A 46 -14.28 -18.59 -3.25
C CYS A 46 -13.58 -17.22 -3.39
N VAL A 47 -14.23 -16.19 -2.86
CA VAL A 47 -13.88 -14.78 -3.08
C VAL A 47 -12.76 -14.36 -2.15
N ALA A 48 -11.75 -13.69 -2.71
CA ALA A 48 -10.65 -13.10 -1.95
C ALA A 48 -11.08 -11.77 -1.30
N HIS A 49 -10.98 -11.69 0.02
CA HIS A 49 -11.17 -10.48 0.83
C HIS A 49 -9.84 -9.99 1.38
N GLU A 50 -9.36 -8.87 0.84
CA GLU A 50 -8.06 -8.31 1.24
C GLU A 50 -8.15 -7.58 2.56
N MET A 51 -7.38 -8.06 3.54
CA MET A 51 -7.28 -7.45 4.86
C MET A 51 -6.12 -6.46 4.97
N GLY A 52 -5.23 -6.41 3.98
CA GLY A 52 -4.16 -5.40 3.90
C GLY A 52 -3.97 -4.86 2.48
N THR A 53 -2.91 -5.28 1.79
CA THR A 53 -2.63 -4.84 0.40
C THR A 53 -3.79 -5.21 -0.53
N CYS A 54 -4.31 -4.24 -1.29
CA CYS A 54 -5.48 -4.51 -2.14
C CYS A 54 -5.48 -3.86 -3.53
N PHE A 55 -4.62 -2.88 -3.82
CA PHE A 55 -4.66 -2.15 -5.09
C PHE A 55 -3.30 -2.01 -5.76
N LEU A 56 -3.26 -2.23 -7.09
CA LEU A 56 -2.15 -1.86 -7.95
C LEU A 56 -2.57 -0.63 -8.74
N HIS A 57 -1.66 0.36 -8.85
CA HIS A 57 -1.81 1.40 -9.85
C HIS A 57 -0.97 1.12 -11.09
N ASN A 58 -0.90 2.08 -12.01
CA ASN A 58 -0.18 1.96 -13.28
C ASN A 58 1.33 1.81 -13.12
N GLY A 59 1.92 2.38 -12.07
CA GLY A 59 3.37 2.32 -11.82
C GLY A 59 3.84 1.02 -11.17
N TYR A 60 2.94 0.09 -10.83
CA TYR A 60 3.27 -1.17 -10.14
C TYR A 60 3.92 -2.21 -11.07
N HIS A 61 4.90 -1.80 -11.87
CA HIS A 61 5.50 -2.61 -12.93
C HIS A 61 6.06 -3.95 -12.40
N SER A 62 6.92 -3.91 -11.38
CA SER A 62 7.52 -5.10 -10.78
C SER A 62 6.51 -6.08 -10.20
N ILE A 63 5.38 -5.59 -9.65
CA ILE A 63 4.33 -6.47 -9.14
C ILE A 63 3.54 -7.12 -10.28
N ARG A 64 3.32 -6.39 -11.39
CA ARG A 64 2.67 -6.94 -12.59
C ARG A 64 3.56 -7.99 -13.25
N GLU A 65 4.87 -7.75 -13.29
CA GLU A 65 5.85 -8.73 -13.77
C GLU A 65 5.80 -10.01 -12.91
N LEU A 66 5.74 -9.91 -11.58
CA LEU A 66 5.56 -11.09 -10.72
C LEU A 66 4.22 -11.82 -10.97
N VAL A 67 3.13 -11.09 -11.21
CA VAL A 67 1.84 -11.71 -11.57
C VAL A 67 1.98 -12.54 -12.85
N ASP A 68 2.67 -11.99 -13.86
CA ASP A 68 2.89 -12.67 -15.14
C ASP A 68 3.89 -13.84 -15.02
N GLU A 69 5.01 -13.64 -14.32
CA GLU A 69 6.07 -14.64 -14.09
C GLU A 69 5.54 -15.88 -13.38
N TYR A 70 4.70 -15.70 -12.36
CA TYR A 70 4.13 -16.80 -11.59
C TYR A 70 2.81 -17.33 -12.17
N ASN A 71 2.39 -16.83 -13.33
CA ASN A 71 1.18 -17.24 -14.07
C ASN A 71 -0.08 -17.16 -13.20
N LEU A 72 -0.23 -16.05 -12.47
CA LEU A 72 -1.43 -15.77 -11.67
C LEU A 72 -2.50 -15.11 -12.55
N THR A 73 -3.76 -15.18 -12.11
CA THR A 73 -4.86 -14.52 -12.83
C THR A 73 -4.59 -13.01 -12.96
N HIS A 74 -4.67 -12.49 -14.20
CA HIS A 74 -4.47 -11.05 -14.42
C HIS A 74 -5.42 -10.19 -13.58
N VAL A 75 -4.87 -9.07 -13.12
CA VAL A 75 -5.57 -8.13 -12.25
C VAL A 75 -6.77 -7.47 -12.95
N VAL A 76 -7.83 -7.22 -12.20
CA VAL A 76 -9.10 -6.68 -12.70
C VAL A 76 -9.40 -5.31 -12.09
N PRO A 77 -10.06 -4.38 -12.82
CA PRO A 77 -10.48 -3.12 -12.25
C PRO A 77 -11.72 -3.30 -11.35
N PRO A 78 -11.72 -2.75 -10.12
CA PRO A 78 -12.91 -2.71 -9.30
C PRO A 78 -13.81 -1.56 -9.77
N GLU A 79 -14.73 -1.87 -10.70
CA GLU A 79 -15.59 -0.86 -11.31
C GLU A 79 -16.68 -0.36 -10.35
N GLY A 80 -16.81 0.96 -10.25
CA GLY A 80 -17.83 1.61 -9.44
C GLY A 80 -17.30 2.07 -8.09
N ARG A 81 -17.37 3.39 -7.87
CA ARG A 81 -17.04 4.02 -6.60
C ARG A 81 -18.19 4.94 -6.20
N ALA A 82 -18.52 4.98 -4.92
CA ALA A 82 -19.27 6.05 -4.31
C ALA A 82 -18.33 6.94 -3.51
N MET A 83 -18.47 8.25 -3.70
CA MET A 83 -17.73 9.26 -2.96
C MET A 83 -18.76 10.10 -2.21
N PHE A 84 -18.70 10.08 -0.89
CA PHE A 84 -19.48 10.94 -0.03
C PHE A 84 -18.61 12.09 0.46
N SER A 85 -19.17 13.28 0.42
CA SER A 85 -18.60 14.50 0.97
C SER A 85 -19.72 15.51 1.17
N HIS A 86 -19.63 16.33 2.20
CA HIS A 86 -20.51 17.47 2.46
C HIS A 86 -20.55 18.46 1.27
N PHE A 87 -19.55 18.43 0.37
CA PHE A 87 -19.53 19.22 -0.86
C PHE A 87 -20.34 18.61 -2.03
N SER A 88 -20.85 17.38 -1.90
CA SER A 88 -21.43 16.59 -3.01
C SER A 88 -22.97 16.58 -3.05
N THR A 89 -23.65 17.62 -2.57
CA THR A 89 -25.12 17.68 -2.57
C THR A 89 -25.77 17.88 -3.93
N ASP A 90 -25.02 17.99 -5.03
CA ASP A 90 -25.58 18.27 -6.35
C ASP A 90 -25.70 16.99 -7.21
N ARG A 91 -26.76 16.21 -6.94
CA ARG A 91 -27.17 15.06 -7.79
C ARG A 91 -27.85 15.59 -9.06
N SER A 92 -27.25 15.26 -10.20
CA SER A 92 -27.90 15.08 -11.52
C SER A 92 -28.76 16.23 -12.07
N GLN A 93 -28.12 17.30 -12.54
CA GLN A 93 -28.70 18.17 -13.58
C GLN A 93 -27.77 18.26 -14.79
N ILE A 94 -28.36 18.34 -15.98
CA ILE A 94 -27.63 18.61 -17.22
C ILE A 94 -26.90 19.95 -17.03
N PRO A 95 -25.57 20.02 -17.22
CA PRO A 95 -24.83 21.24 -16.97
C PRO A 95 -25.30 22.34 -17.92
N THR A 96 -25.80 23.44 -17.35
CA THR A 96 -26.02 24.71 -18.04
C THR A 96 -24.72 25.21 -18.70
N PRO A 97 -24.78 26.06 -19.73
CA PRO A 97 -23.58 26.65 -20.34
C PRO A 97 -22.62 27.33 -19.33
N ALA A 98 -23.17 27.91 -18.25
CA ALA A 98 -22.38 28.47 -17.15
C ALA A 98 -21.61 27.38 -16.36
N GLN A 99 -22.22 26.23 -16.11
CA GLN A 99 -21.59 25.06 -15.49
C GLN A 99 -20.53 24.41 -16.40
N ILE A 100 -20.70 24.47 -17.72
CA ILE A 100 -19.66 24.04 -18.68
C ILE A 100 -18.43 24.95 -18.57
N GLY A 101 -18.65 26.28 -18.50
CA GLY A 101 -17.57 27.25 -18.30
C GLY A 101 -16.83 27.07 -16.97
N SER A 102 -17.52 26.73 -15.88
CA SER A 102 -16.87 26.45 -14.59
C SER A 102 -16.09 25.14 -14.60
N LYS A 103 -16.65 24.05 -15.17
CA LYS A 103 -15.94 22.77 -15.34
C LYS A 103 -14.66 22.91 -16.15
N LEU A 104 -14.70 23.67 -17.24
CA LEU A 104 -13.52 23.94 -18.06
C LEU A 104 -12.45 24.71 -17.28
N LYS A 105 -12.84 25.71 -16.47
CA LYS A 105 -11.91 26.44 -15.59
C LYS A 105 -11.25 25.52 -14.57
N VAL A 106 -12.02 24.63 -13.93
CA VAL A 106 -11.50 23.63 -12.97
C VAL A 106 -10.51 22.69 -13.65
N MET A 107 -10.88 22.15 -14.82
CA MET A 107 -10.00 21.25 -15.58
C MET A 107 -8.69 21.95 -15.99
N VAL A 108 -8.76 23.20 -16.46
CA VAL A 108 -7.57 23.99 -16.80
C VAL A 108 -6.70 24.26 -15.57
N ALA A 109 -7.29 24.61 -14.42
CA ALA A 109 -6.55 24.79 -13.18
C ALA A 109 -5.87 23.49 -12.74
N LEU A 110 -6.58 22.37 -12.83
CA LEU A 110 -6.05 21.04 -12.52
C LEU A 110 -4.87 20.68 -13.43
N LEU A 111 -5.01 20.83 -14.75
CA LEU A 111 -3.94 20.55 -15.71
C LEU A 111 -2.70 21.42 -15.48
N ARG A 112 -2.89 22.70 -15.16
CA ARG A 112 -1.77 23.60 -14.80
C ARG A 112 -1.09 23.16 -13.50
N ALA A 113 -1.88 22.76 -12.49
CA ALA A 113 -1.35 22.28 -11.23
C ALA A 113 -0.56 20.97 -11.42
N VAL A 114 -1.07 20.00 -12.18
CA VAL A 114 -0.35 18.75 -12.51
C VAL A 114 0.95 19.06 -13.26
N LYS A 115 0.92 19.97 -14.24
CA LYS A 115 2.13 20.39 -14.95
C LYS A 115 3.18 20.96 -14.00
N LYS A 116 2.76 21.89 -13.14
CA LYS A 116 3.65 22.52 -12.15
C LYS A 116 4.18 21.47 -11.17
N TYR A 117 3.33 20.56 -10.70
CA TYR A 117 3.71 19.44 -9.83
C TYR A 117 4.81 18.58 -10.48
N ASN A 118 4.62 18.15 -11.72
CA ASN A 118 5.59 17.31 -12.43
C ASN A 118 6.96 17.98 -12.58
N THR A 119 6.97 19.29 -12.87
CA THR A 119 8.22 20.08 -12.92
C THR A 119 8.89 20.12 -11.54
N LEU A 120 8.14 20.47 -10.49
CA LEU A 120 8.66 20.58 -9.13
C LEU A 120 9.19 19.22 -8.61
N HIS A 121 8.46 18.14 -8.89
CA HIS A 121 8.86 16.78 -8.52
C HIS A 121 10.20 16.40 -9.14
N LYS A 122 10.37 16.66 -10.45
CA LYS A 122 11.63 16.44 -11.16
C LYS A 122 12.77 17.34 -10.66
N GLU A 123 12.49 18.60 -10.30
CA GLU A 123 13.49 19.48 -9.68
C GLU A 123 13.95 18.98 -8.31
N ILE A 124 13.04 18.37 -7.53
CA ILE A 124 13.30 17.92 -6.16
C ILE A 124 14.03 16.58 -6.17
N PHE A 125 13.48 15.56 -6.85
CA PHE A 125 14.01 14.20 -6.81
C PHE A 125 14.85 13.79 -8.02
N GLY A 126 14.80 14.55 -9.12
CA GLY A 126 15.44 14.15 -10.37
C GLY A 126 14.76 12.94 -11.01
N GLU A 127 15.55 12.14 -11.72
CA GLU A 127 15.10 10.82 -12.19
C GLU A 127 15.29 9.83 -11.05
N VAL A 128 14.22 9.12 -10.68
CA VAL A 128 14.22 8.18 -9.57
C VAL A 128 14.24 6.76 -10.11
N GLU A 129 15.34 6.03 -9.86
CA GLU A 129 15.44 4.61 -10.16
C GLU A 129 14.93 3.79 -8.96
N PHE A 130 14.09 2.77 -9.20
CA PHE A 130 13.57 1.89 -8.14
C PHE A 130 12.85 2.61 -6.98
N SER A 131 12.09 3.67 -7.27
CA SER A 131 11.31 4.46 -6.29
C SER A 131 12.09 5.22 -5.21
N MET A 132 13.36 4.90 -4.90
CA MET A 132 14.13 5.52 -3.82
C MET A 132 14.82 6.82 -4.29
N PRO A 133 14.46 8.01 -3.76
CA PRO A 133 15.11 9.25 -4.17
C PRO A 133 16.59 9.30 -3.76
N HIS A 134 17.42 9.89 -4.61
CA HIS A 134 18.81 10.20 -4.26
C HIS A 134 18.92 11.15 -3.06
N ARG A 135 20.09 11.17 -2.41
CA ARG A 135 20.34 12.08 -1.27
C ARG A 135 20.11 13.52 -1.71
N LEU A 136 19.18 14.18 -1.03
CA LEU A 136 18.81 15.55 -1.35
C LEU A 136 19.84 16.56 -0.83
N SER A 137 19.98 17.66 -1.57
CA SER A 137 20.77 18.79 -1.11
C SER A 137 20.11 19.43 0.11
N ARG A 138 20.90 20.11 0.95
CA ARG A 138 20.38 20.85 2.10
C ARG A 138 19.36 21.92 1.71
N GLU A 139 19.56 22.57 0.56
CA GLU A 139 18.62 23.55 0.01
C GLU A 139 17.29 22.89 -0.37
N THR A 140 17.34 21.75 -1.06
CA THR A 140 16.14 20.98 -1.43
C THR A 140 15.41 20.48 -0.19
N LEU A 141 16.13 19.98 0.82
CA LEU A 141 15.55 19.55 2.09
C LEU A 141 14.81 20.68 2.79
N GLN A 142 15.43 21.86 2.87
CA GLN A 142 14.79 23.04 3.47
C GLN A 142 13.54 23.47 2.69
N ARG A 143 13.56 23.36 1.35
CA ARG A 143 12.41 23.68 0.47
C ARG A 143 11.20 22.76 0.71
N ILE A 144 11.42 21.52 1.15
CA ILE A 144 10.36 20.56 1.47
C ILE A 144 10.20 20.34 2.98
N ASN A 145 10.74 21.24 3.81
CA ASN A 145 10.64 21.15 5.26
C ASN A 145 9.27 21.63 5.78
N MET A 146 8.23 20.88 5.44
CA MET A 146 6.82 21.21 5.69
C MET A 146 5.94 19.98 5.47
N THR A 147 4.68 20.07 5.86
CA THR A 147 3.68 19.05 5.54
C THR A 147 3.38 19.02 4.04
N PHE A 148 2.82 17.92 3.55
CA PHE A 148 2.50 17.82 2.13
C PHE A 148 1.45 18.85 1.68
N LEU A 149 0.47 19.19 2.53
CA LEU A 149 -0.51 20.22 2.22
C LEU A 149 0.13 21.62 2.13
N GLU A 150 1.03 21.96 3.05
CA GLU A 150 1.77 23.23 3.01
C GLU A 150 2.64 23.32 1.75
N PHE A 151 3.23 22.20 1.32
CA PHE A 151 3.94 22.14 0.04
C PHE A 151 3.01 22.45 -1.14
N LEU A 152 1.81 21.86 -1.16
CA LEU A 152 0.83 22.15 -2.20
C LEU A 152 0.39 23.62 -2.19
N GLN A 153 0.16 24.20 -1.01
CA GLN A 153 -0.28 25.58 -0.86
C GLN A 153 0.81 26.58 -1.26
N SER A 154 2.03 26.41 -0.75
CA SER A 154 3.17 27.30 -1.04
C SER A 154 3.60 27.29 -2.50
N ASN A 155 3.21 26.26 -3.26
CA ASN A 155 3.51 26.11 -4.68
C ASN A 155 2.29 26.29 -5.59
N ASP A 156 1.19 26.89 -5.15
CA ASP A 156 -0.05 27.09 -5.95
C ASP A 156 -0.63 25.80 -6.56
N LEU A 157 -0.46 24.67 -5.87
CA LEU A 157 -0.94 23.35 -6.29
C LEU A 157 -2.22 22.93 -5.55
N TYR A 158 -2.87 23.85 -4.84
CA TYR A 158 -4.04 23.55 -4.01
C TYR A 158 -5.20 22.90 -4.77
N ALA A 159 -5.29 23.08 -6.10
CA ALA A 159 -6.25 22.39 -6.95
C ALA A 159 -6.11 20.84 -6.90
N LEU A 160 -4.95 20.32 -6.49
CA LEU A 160 -4.71 18.89 -6.31
C LEU A 160 -5.13 18.37 -4.92
N SER A 161 -5.33 19.26 -3.95
CA SER A 161 -5.49 18.88 -2.53
C SER A 161 -6.60 17.86 -2.29
N GLY A 162 -7.80 18.06 -2.84
CA GLY A 162 -8.91 17.13 -2.65
C GLY A 162 -8.62 15.71 -3.17
N PHE A 163 -7.97 15.60 -4.33
CA PHE A 163 -7.55 14.31 -4.86
C PHE A 163 -6.41 13.68 -4.05
N LEU A 164 -5.43 14.48 -3.63
CA LEU A 164 -4.26 13.98 -2.90
C LEU A 164 -4.56 13.61 -1.45
N MET A 165 -5.51 14.30 -0.81
CA MET A 165 -6.09 13.89 0.48
C MET A 165 -6.60 12.45 0.38
N PHE A 166 -7.40 12.19 -0.64
CA PHE A 166 -7.92 10.86 -0.95
C PHE A 166 -6.79 9.85 -1.26
N ALA A 167 -5.90 10.17 -2.20
CA ALA A 167 -4.87 9.23 -2.67
C ALA A 167 -3.86 8.81 -1.60
N HIS A 168 -3.75 9.58 -0.52
CA HIS A 168 -2.82 9.35 0.58
C HIS A 168 -3.51 8.71 1.80
N ALA A 169 -4.52 9.38 2.35
CA ALA A 169 -5.18 8.91 3.57
C ALA A 169 -6.00 7.64 3.31
N ALA A 170 -6.61 7.48 2.13
CA ALA A 170 -7.40 6.30 1.83
C ALA A 170 -6.59 5.00 1.89
N GLN A 171 -5.28 5.10 1.62
CA GLN A 171 -4.33 3.98 1.62
C GLN A 171 -3.62 3.78 2.96
N GLY A 172 -3.95 4.60 3.97
CA GLY A 172 -3.36 4.53 5.30
C GLY A 172 -1.98 5.18 5.43
N TYR A 173 -1.58 6.04 4.49
CA TYR A 173 -0.26 6.69 4.52
C TYR A 173 -0.22 7.99 5.34
N GLY A 174 -1.29 8.36 6.02
CA GLY A 174 -1.37 9.60 6.80
C GLY A 174 -2.15 10.70 6.11
N TYR A 175 -2.49 11.73 6.88
CA TYR A 175 -3.17 12.92 6.37
C TYR A 175 -2.18 13.85 5.69
N VAL A 176 -2.56 14.46 4.57
CA VAL A 176 -1.71 15.45 3.87
C VAL A 176 -1.40 16.67 4.74
N THR A 177 -2.21 16.92 5.76
CA THR A 177 -2.04 18.00 6.76
C THR A 177 -0.95 17.72 7.78
N THR A 178 -0.48 16.48 7.92
CA THR A 178 0.48 16.08 8.97
C THR A 178 1.69 15.33 8.41
N ILE A 179 1.53 14.59 7.32
CA ILE A 179 2.64 13.86 6.71
C ILE A 179 3.70 14.83 6.13
N PRO A 180 5.01 14.55 6.31
CA PRO A 180 6.07 15.27 5.62
C PRO A 180 5.86 15.33 4.11
N ALA A 181 6.11 16.50 3.50
CA ALA A 181 6.02 16.67 2.05
C ALA A 181 6.90 15.67 1.29
N PHE A 182 8.03 15.26 1.88
CA PHE A 182 8.90 14.22 1.36
C PHE A 182 8.15 12.93 1.00
N TYR A 183 7.34 12.39 1.92
CA TYR A 183 6.60 11.15 1.70
C TYR A 183 5.42 11.34 0.74
N GLY A 184 4.74 12.49 0.80
CA GLY A 184 3.69 12.83 -0.15
C GLY A 184 4.22 12.88 -1.60
N LEU A 185 5.39 13.50 -1.80
CA LEU A 185 6.06 13.55 -3.10
C LEU A 185 6.61 12.19 -3.54
N TRP A 186 7.08 11.36 -2.61
CA TRP A 186 7.59 10.02 -2.90
C TRP A 186 6.46 9.14 -3.45
N TRP A 187 5.33 9.08 -2.74
CA TRP A 187 4.18 8.29 -3.14
C TRP A 187 3.50 8.81 -4.42
N ILE A 188 3.27 10.12 -4.48
CA ILE A 188 2.56 10.75 -5.60
C ILE A 188 3.56 11.05 -6.71
N THR A 189 3.96 10.01 -7.45
CA THR A 189 4.85 10.17 -8.60
C THR A 189 4.14 10.86 -9.77
N PRO A 190 4.88 11.52 -10.69
CA PRO A 190 4.33 12.02 -11.94
C PRO A 190 3.60 10.93 -12.74
N GLU A 191 4.11 9.70 -12.75
CA GLU A 191 3.45 8.58 -13.43
C GLU A 191 2.08 8.27 -12.82
N LEU A 192 1.98 8.19 -11.49
CA LEU A 192 0.72 7.97 -10.79
C LEU A 192 -0.27 9.10 -11.09
N LEU A 193 0.16 10.35 -10.88
CA LEU A 193 -0.70 11.52 -11.04
C LEU A 193 -1.18 11.68 -12.49
N ASN A 194 -0.27 11.53 -13.46
CA ASN A 194 -0.61 11.58 -14.88
C ASN A 194 -1.53 10.44 -15.28
N GLY A 195 -1.38 9.25 -14.69
CA GLY A 195 -2.28 8.12 -14.93
C GLY A 195 -3.73 8.44 -14.55
N TYR A 196 -3.94 9.10 -13.40
CA TYR A 196 -5.26 9.60 -13.02
C TYR A 196 -5.79 10.65 -13.99
N MET A 197 -4.96 11.57 -14.46
CA MET A 197 -5.37 12.57 -15.46
C MET A 197 -5.79 11.93 -16.79
N GLN A 198 -5.04 10.93 -17.26
CA GLN A 198 -5.41 10.17 -18.47
C GLN A 198 -6.76 9.48 -18.31
N MET A 199 -7.01 8.86 -17.15
CA MET A 199 -8.29 8.20 -16.89
C MET A 199 -9.45 9.19 -16.86
N SER A 200 -9.34 10.28 -16.10
CA SER A 200 -10.39 11.30 -16.00
C SER A 200 -10.73 11.88 -17.38
N PHE A 201 -9.73 12.18 -18.20
CA PHE A 201 -9.94 12.69 -19.55
C PHE A 201 -10.65 11.67 -20.45
N ARG A 202 -10.26 10.40 -20.34
CA ARG A 202 -10.86 9.31 -21.10
C ARG A 202 -12.32 9.06 -20.72
N GLU A 203 -12.65 9.05 -19.43
CA GLU A 203 -14.02 8.88 -18.94
C GLU A 203 -14.93 10.01 -19.42
N GLU A 204 -14.43 11.24 -19.51
CA GLU A 204 -15.20 12.34 -20.11
C GLU A 204 -15.39 12.15 -21.62
N LEU A 205 -14.37 11.71 -22.36
CA LEU A 205 -14.50 11.43 -23.80
C LEU A 205 -15.51 10.32 -24.11
N GLU A 206 -15.55 9.27 -23.28
CA GLU A 206 -16.50 8.15 -23.43
C GLU A 206 -17.98 8.58 -23.30
N LYS A 207 -18.26 9.77 -22.76
CA LYS A 207 -19.62 10.33 -22.74
C LYS A 207 -20.06 10.89 -24.10
N PHE A 208 -19.10 11.22 -24.97
CA PHE A 208 -19.37 11.88 -26.27
C PHE A 208 -19.18 10.95 -27.46
N TYR A 209 -18.43 9.86 -27.30
CA TYR A 209 -18.12 8.92 -28.38
C TYR A 209 -18.50 7.50 -27.98
N ASP A 210 -19.02 6.72 -28.94
CA ASP A 210 -19.30 5.31 -28.71
C ASP A 210 -17.99 4.56 -28.42
N PRO A 211 -17.83 3.99 -27.21
CA PRO A 211 -16.62 3.26 -26.86
C PRO A 211 -16.37 2.04 -27.74
N LYS A 212 -17.37 1.54 -28.49
CA LYS A 212 -17.21 0.42 -29.42
C LYS A 212 -16.73 0.83 -30.81
N SER A 213 -16.65 2.12 -31.11
CA SER A 213 -16.14 2.60 -32.40
C SER A 213 -14.67 2.24 -32.59
N GLU A 214 -14.33 1.61 -33.72
CA GLU A 214 -12.95 1.22 -34.08
C GLU A 214 -12.02 2.44 -34.13
N PHE A 215 -12.51 3.57 -34.64
CA PHE A 215 -11.83 4.86 -34.62
C PHE A 215 -11.51 5.32 -33.19
N PHE A 216 -12.50 5.21 -32.29
CA PHE A 216 -12.31 5.58 -30.89
C PHE A 216 -11.29 4.64 -30.24
N GLN A 217 -11.38 3.33 -30.42
CA GLN A 217 -10.43 2.36 -29.86
C GLN A 217 -8.98 2.60 -30.32
N GLN A 218 -8.78 2.94 -31.60
CA GLN A 218 -7.45 3.19 -32.16
C GLN A 218 -6.83 4.52 -31.67
N ILE A 219 -7.65 5.55 -31.48
CA ILE A 219 -7.18 6.87 -31.03
C ILE A 219 -7.05 6.92 -29.50
N ARG A 220 -7.94 6.25 -28.76
CA ARG A 220 -8.14 6.40 -27.32
C ARG A 220 -6.90 6.20 -26.46
N GLY A 221 -6.06 5.21 -26.73
CA GLY A 221 -4.88 4.95 -25.89
C GLY A 221 -3.72 5.91 -26.18
N THR A 222 -3.23 5.87 -27.41
CA THR A 222 -2.03 6.59 -27.82
C THR A 222 -2.25 8.10 -27.89
N TRP A 223 -3.42 8.56 -28.35
CA TRP A 223 -3.70 9.99 -28.44
C TRP A 223 -3.97 10.61 -27.07
N VAL A 224 -4.75 9.97 -26.20
CA VAL A 224 -4.97 10.48 -24.83
C VAL A 224 -3.65 10.59 -24.09
N ARG A 225 -2.79 9.56 -24.18
CA ARG A 225 -1.43 9.62 -23.65
C ARG A 225 -0.66 10.80 -24.22
N ALA A 226 -0.59 10.93 -25.55
CA ALA A 226 0.15 12.00 -26.21
C ALA A 226 -0.35 13.39 -25.82
N VAL A 227 -1.66 13.59 -25.76
CA VAL A 227 -2.30 14.85 -25.37
C VAL A 227 -2.02 15.18 -23.91
N VAL A 228 -2.24 14.24 -22.99
CA VAL A 228 -1.97 14.46 -21.57
C VAL A 228 -0.49 14.75 -21.36
N THR A 229 0.42 13.91 -21.89
CA THR A 229 1.86 14.14 -21.82
C THR A 229 2.28 15.48 -22.42
N ALA A 230 1.70 15.91 -23.55
CA ALA A 230 2.00 17.21 -24.14
C ALA A 230 1.50 18.39 -23.27
N ILE A 231 0.35 18.23 -22.60
CA ILE A 231 -0.25 19.29 -21.79
C ILE A 231 0.44 19.40 -20.42
N VAL A 232 0.59 18.28 -19.70
CA VAL A 232 1.06 18.27 -18.30
C VAL A 232 2.52 17.84 -18.13
N GLY A 233 3.18 17.36 -19.18
CA GLY A 233 4.55 16.83 -19.08
C GLY A 233 4.64 15.56 -18.23
N GLY A 234 5.86 15.03 -18.09
CA GLY A 234 6.12 13.80 -17.34
C GLY A 234 5.83 12.52 -18.13
N ALA A 235 6.55 11.46 -17.80
CA ALA A 235 6.32 10.13 -18.37
C ALA A 235 5.11 9.48 -17.68
N ALA A 236 4.29 8.81 -18.46
CA ALA A 236 3.31 7.85 -17.98
C ALA A 236 3.07 6.85 -19.11
N ASP A 237 2.94 5.58 -18.76
CA ASP A 237 2.51 4.58 -19.71
C ASP A 237 1.03 4.72 -20.07
N VAL A 238 0.63 4.00 -21.12
CA VAL A 238 -0.77 3.99 -21.55
C VAL A 238 -1.61 3.40 -20.42
N VAL A 239 -2.37 4.25 -19.73
CA VAL A 239 -3.16 3.80 -18.60
C VAL A 239 -4.47 3.19 -19.09
N LYS A 240 -4.55 1.86 -19.06
CA LYS A 240 -5.81 1.13 -19.26
C LYS A 240 -6.73 1.30 -18.05
N ARG A 241 -6.23 1.22 -16.82
CA ARG A 241 -6.96 1.49 -15.57
C ARG A 241 -5.97 1.97 -14.50
N THR A 242 -6.38 2.90 -13.65
CA THR A 242 -5.51 3.48 -12.60
C THR A 242 -5.46 2.67 -11.33
N THR A 243 -6.44 1.80 -11.11
CA THR A 243 -6.50 0.93 -9.95
C THR A 243 -7.02 -0.44 -10.38
N THR A 244 -6.30 -1.49 -10.04
CA THR A 244 -6.67 -2.89 -10.30
C THR A 244 -6.43 -3.72 -9.05
N MET A 245 -7.10 -4.85 -8.92
CA MET A 245 -6.97 -5.81 -7.82
C MET A 245 -6.66 -7.20 -8.36
N LEU A 246 -6.01 -8.04 -7.54
CA LEU A 246 -5.69 -9.43 -7.91
C LEU A 246 -6.85 -10.35 -7.47
N PRO A 247 -7.56 -11.03 -8.39
CA PRO A 247 -8.69 -11.91 -8.04
C PRO A 247 -8.35 -13.04 -7.06
N GLU A 248 -7.11 -13.50 -7.07
CA GLU A 248 -6.62 -14.56 -6.18
C GLU A 248 -6.12 -14.02 -4.83
N GLY A 249 -6.10 -12.70 -4.68
CA GLY A 249 -5.55 -11.98 -3.55
C GLY A 249 -4.01 -11.86 -3.55
N TYR A 250 -3.50 -10.79 -2.96
CA TYR A 250 -2.08 -10.44 -2.92
C TYR A 250 -1.23 -11.45 -2.16
N GLN A 251 -1.81 -12.13 -1.16
CA GLN A 251 -1.12 -13.22 -0.48
C GLN A 251 -0.70 -14.31 -1.46
N LYS A 252 -1.46 -14.49 -2.55
CA LYS A 252 -1.18 -15.53 -3.55
C LYS A 252 0.14 -15.31 -4.28
N ILE A 253 0.57 -14.06 -4.49
CA ILE A 253 1.88 -13.75 -5.08
C ILE A 253 2.99 -14.38 -4.25
N TRP A 254 3.00 -14.07 -2.95
CA TRP A 254 4.10 -14.46 -2.04
C TRP A 254 4.12 -15.95 -1.75
N THR A 255 2.94 -16.54 -1.56
CA THR A 255 2.81 -18.00 -1.34
C THR A 255 3.23 -18.78 -2.58
N THR A 256 2.83 -18.34 -3.78
CA THR A 256 3.23 -18.99 -5.03
C THR A 256 4.74 -18.88 -5.27
N ILE A 257 5.37 -17.73 -4.95
CA ILE A 257 6.83 -17.59 -5.00
C ILE A 257 7.49 -18.60 -4.05
N ALA A 258 7.09 -18.61 -2.78
CA ALA A 258 7.69 -19.50 -1.78
C ALA A 258 7.56 -20.99 -2.16
N GLU A 259 6.39 -21.40 -2.68
CA GLU A 259 6.11 -22.77 -3.09
C GLU A 259 6.84 -23.17 -4.39
N LYS A 260 6.76 -22.34 -5.45
CA LYS A 260 7.33 -22.68 -6.76
C LYS A 260 8.85 -22.63 -6.77
N ASP A 261 9.45 -21.70 -6.02
CA ASP A 261 10.90 -21.56 -5.95
C ASP A 261 11.52 -22.44 -4.85
N GLY A 262 10.69 -23.10 -4.03
CA GLY A 262 11.15 -23.97 -2.96
C GLY A 262 11.98 -23.24 -1.90
N LEU A 263 11.56 -22.03 -1.53
CA LEU A 263 12.27 -21.21 -0.55
C LEU A 263 12.30 -21.91 0.83
N ASP A 264 13.44 -21.89 1.52
CA ASP A 264 13.55 -22.36 2.91
C ASP A 264 12.88 -21.35 3.85
N VAL A 265 11.56 -21.47 3.99
CA VAL A 265 10.76 -20.65 4.90
C VAL A 265 10.47 -21.41 6.18
N ARG A 266 10.90 -20.84 7.30
CA ARG A 266 10.66 -21.38 8.64
C ARG A 266 9.58 -20.55 9.32
N TYR A 267 8.40 -21.14 9.42
CA TYR A 267 7.24 -20.54 10.05
C TYR A 267 7.22 -20.71 11.57
N GLY A 268 6.48 -19.84 12.25
CA GLY A 268 6.30 -19.88 13.69
C GLY A 268 7.60 -19.69 14.45
N VAL A 269 8.50 -18.85 13.93
CA VAL A 269 9.81 -18.58 14.51
C VAL A 269 9.73 -17.42 15.52
N GLU A 270 9.97 -17.73 16.79
CA GLU A 270 10.14 -16.75 17.87
C GLU A 270 11.64 -16.50 18.07
N ILE A 271 12.17 -15.44 17.45
CA ILE A 271 13.52 -14.96 17.76
C ILE A 271 13.56 -14.52 19.22
N LEU A 272 14.53 -15.03 19.98
CA LEU A 272 14.65 -14.70 21.40
C LEU A 272 15.03 -13.23 21.59
N ASP A 273 14.78 -12.70 22.79
CA ASP A 273 15.25 -11.36 23.17
C ASP A 273 16.76 -11.26 22.97
N GLN A 274 17.19 -10.30 22.15
CA GLN A 274 18.59 -10.15 21.71
C GLN A 274 19.19 -11.44 21.11
N GLY A 275 18.37 -12.26 20.47
CA GLY A 275 18.74 -13.56 19.90
C GLY A 275 19.61 -13.48 18.65
N ILE A 276 19.73 -12.31 18.01
CA ILE A 276 20.61 -12.08 16.85
C ILE A 276 21.90 -11.42 17.33
N ASP A 277 23.03 -12.09 17.15
CA ASP A 277 24.37 -11.61 17.48
C ASP A 277 25.24 -11.61 16.22
N ARG A 278 25.63 -10.41 15.74
CA ARG A 278 26.43 -10.27 14.52
C ARG A 278 27.93 -10.39 14.79
N GLN A 279 28.31 -10.51 16.07
CA GLN A 279 29.66 -10.73 16.56
C GLN A 279 30.63 -9.69 15.99
N LEU A 280 30.29 -8.40 16.13
CA LEU A 280 30.99 -7.30 15.45
C LEU A 280 32.46 -7.10 15.85
N ASP A 281 32.88 -7.67 16.98
CA ASP A 281 34.28 -7.67 17.42
C ASP A 281 35.18 -8.58 16.55
N ASP A 282 34.59 -9.52 15.80
CA ASP A 282 35.28 -10.40 14.85
C ASP A 282 34.64 -10.32 13.45
N PRO A 283 35.29 -9.65 12.47
CA PRO A 283 34.78 -9.56 11.11
C PRO A 283 34.58 -10.91 10.41
N SER A 284 35.29 -11.97 10.83
CA SER A 284 35.21 -13.31 10.25
C SER A 284 34.19 -14.22 10.92
N ALA A 285 33.69 -13.85 12.11
CA ALA A 285 32.67 -14.62 12.79
C ALA A 285 31.33 -14.60 12.01
N PRO A 286 30.51 -15.65 12.10
CA PRO A 286 29.19 -15.65 11.49
C PRO A 286 28.21 -14.74 12.26
N VAL A 287 27.07 -14.45 11.67
CA VAL A 287 25.88 -13.98 12.39
C VAL A 287 25.22 -15.18 13.07
N ARG A 288 25.04 -15.12 14.38
CA ARG A 288 24.33 -16.14 15.17
C ARG A 288 22.89 -15.73 15.41
N ILE A 289 21.95 -16.64 15.18
CA ILE A 289 20.53 -16.43 15.45
C ILE A 289 20.02 -17.52 16.39
N LYS A 290 19.41 -17.09 17.51
CA LYS A 290 18.77 -17.94 18.51
C LYS A 290 17.26 -17.74 18.50
N TYR A 291 16.53 -18.82 18.33
CA TYR A 291 15.07 -18.77 18.26
C TYR A 291 14.43 -20.07 18.76
N ARG A 292 13.14 -20.00 19.06
CA ARG A 292 12.26 -21.18 19.19
C ARG A 292 11.42 -21.29 17.93
N GLN A 293 11.18 -22.52 17.49
CA GLN A 293 10.28 -22.77 16.37
C GLN A 293 9.05 -23.51 16.88
N LYS A 294 7.88 -23.10 16.42
CA LYS A 294 6.61 -23.76 16.74
C LYS A 294 6.70 -25.28 16.60
N GLY A 295 6.18 -25.98 17.61
CA GLY A 295 6.21 -27.45 17.69
C GLY A 295 7.54 -28.02 18.21
N LYS A 296 8.56 -27.19 18.42
CA LYS A 296 9.84 -27.57 19.05
C LYS A 296 9.99 -26.83 20.38
N ASN A 297 10.37 -27.58 21.40
CA ASN A 297 10.58 -27.03 22.75
C ASN A 297 12.03 -26.56 22.99
N GLU A 298 12.94 -26.91 22.10
CA GLU A 298 14.36 -26.54 22.21
C GLU A 298 14.63 -25.18 21.59
N VAL A 299 15.67 -24.51 22.11
CA VAL A 299 16.23 -23.33 21.47
C VAL A 299 17.13 -23.80 20.34
N ILE A 300 16.87 -23.30 19.14
CA ILE A 300 17.67 -23.53 17.95
C ILE A 300 18.68 -22.39 17.85
N GLU A 301 19.93 -22.73 17.57
CA GLU A 301 21.00 -21.79 17.29
C GLU A 301 21.58 -22.11 15.91
N GLU A 302 21.65 -21.10 15.04
CA GLU A 302 22.18 -21.23 13.69
C GLU A 302 23.14 -20.09 13.35
N GLU A 303 24.04 -20.37 12.43
CA GLU A 303 25.09 -19.46 11.97
C GLU A 303 24.90 -19.15 10.49
N TYR A 304 25.04 -17.87 10.13
CA TYR A 304 24.87 -17.35 8.78
C TYR A 304 26.01 -16.41 8.42
N ASP A 305 26.34 -16.26 7.15
CA ASP A 305 27.34 -15.28 6.70
C ASP A 305 26.89 -13.84 6.98
N PHE A 306 25.57 -13.61 6.89
CA PHE A 306 24.99 -12.30 7.00
C PHE A 306 23.48 -12.30 7.29
N LEU A 307 22.96 -11.11 7.59
CA LEU A 307 21.56 -10.85 7.92
C LEU A 307 20.88 -9.95 6.87
N ILE A 308 19.69 -10.33 6.42
CA ILE A 308 18.74 -9.42 5.75
C ILE A 308 17.57 -9.21 6.72
N TYR A 309 17.41 -7.98 7.22
CA TYR A 309 16.41 -7.65 8.22
C TYR A 309 15.25 -6.85 7.61
N SER A 310 14.06 -7.44 7.58
CA SER A 310 12.84 -6.86 7.00
C SER A 310 11.72 -6.55 8.02
N ALA A 311 11.90 -6.96 9.27
CA ALA A 311 10.98 -6.61 10.37
C ALA A 311 11.04 -5.11 10.69
N PRO A 312 10.10 -4.54 11.47
CA PRO A 312 10.11 -3.12 11.76
C PRO A 312 11.42 -2.69 12.45
N HIS A 313 12.16 -1.76 11.86
CA HIS A 313 13.49 -1.38 12.37
C HIS A 313 13.42 -0.72 13.75
N ALA A 314 12.31 -0.05 14.08
CA ALA A 314 12.07 0.54 15.39
C ALA A 314 12.16 -0.48 16.55
N HIS A 315 11.98 -1.78 16.26
CA HIS A 315 12.04 -2.87 17.24
C HIS A 315 13.32 -3.70 17.13
N ALA A 316 14.26 -3.31 16.26
CA ALA A 316 15.47 -4.09 16.02
C ALA A 316 16.27 -4.38 17.30
N LYS A 317 16.33 -3.43 18.25
CA LYS A 317 17.03 -3.61 19.54
C LYS A 317 16.45 -4.69 20.46
N ASN A 318 15.20 -5.11 20.22
CA ASN A 318 14.59 -6.22 20.97
C ASN A 318 15.12 -7.58 20.47
N PHE A 319 15.67 -7.63 19.25
CA PHE A 319 16.08 -8.88 18.61
C PHE A 319 17.58 -8.92 18.30
N VAL A 320 18.17 -7.79 17.95
CA VAL A 320 19.58 -7.62 17.62
C VAL A 320 20.32 -7.16 18.87
N LYS A 321 21.21 -8.02 19.37
CA LYS A 321 21.97 -7.81 20.60
C LYS A 321 22.92 -6.61 20.51
N ASP A 322 23.52 -6.43 19.35
CA ASP A 322 24.64 -5.52 19.12
C ASP A 322 24.26 -4.35 18.21
N VAL A 323 23.04 -3.81 18.34
CA VAL A 323 22.61 -2.59 17.64
C VAL A 323 23.60 -1.46 17.89
N ALA A 324 24.17 -0.94 16.82
CA ALA A 324 25.16 0.13 16.90
C ALA A 324 24.52 1.47 17.26
N ILE A 325 25.31 2.39 17.81
CA ILE A 325 24.85 3.75 18.16
C ILE A 325 24.23 4.46 16.94
N GLN A 326 24.82 4.31 15.75
CA GLN A 326 24.28 4.88 14.52
C GLN A 326 22.94 4.26 14.14
N GLU A 327 22.81 2.94 14.24
CA GLU A 327 21.57 2.21 13.96
C GLU A 327 20.46 2.64 14.93
N GLU A 328 20.72 2.68 16.24
CA GLU A 328 19.73 3.13 17.23
C GLU A 328 19.31 4.58 17.00
N SER A 329 20.23 5.47 16.64
CA SER A 329 19.93 6.88 16.32
C SER A 329 18.97 7.03 15.13
N ILE A 330 19.08 6.14 14.14
CA ILE A 330 18.19 6.08 12.99
C ILE A 330 16.86 5.46 13.42
N PHE A 331 16.88 4.24 13.96
CA PHE A 331 15.70 3.42 14.20
C PHE A 331 14.75 4.00 15.24
N SER A 332 15.30 4.60 16.31
CA SER A 332 14.50 5.22 17.37
C SER A 332 13.72 6.46 16.90
N SER A 333 14.04 7.00 15.73
CA SER A 333 13.31 8.14 15.16
C SER A 333 12.10 7.75 14.32
N LEU A 334 11.95 6.46 13.96
CA LEU A 334 10.81 6.00 13.17
C LEU A 334 9.50 6.15 13.94
N LYS A 335 8.47 6.63 13.25
CA LYS A 335 7.07 6.63 13.67
C LYS A 335 6.28 5.62 12.86
N SER A 336 5.09 5.26 13.31
CA SER A 336 4.14 4.46 12.55
C SER A 336 2.74 5.02 12.72
N PHE A 337 1.82 4.54 11.91
CA PHE A 337 0.38 4.70 12.05
C PHE A 337 -0.27 3.35 12.33
N VAL A 338 -1.60 3.34 12.41
CA VAL A 338 -2.38 2.10 12.37
C VAL A 338 -3.47 2.20 11.31
N LEU A 339 -3.50 1.20 10.44
CA LEU A 339 -4.59 0.99 9.49
C LEU A 339 -5.40 -0.21 9.96
N ALA A 340 -6.59 0.03 10.47
CA ALA A 340 -7.48 -1.04 10.91
C ALA A 340 -8.44 -1.43 9.79
N THR A 341 -8.41 -2.70 9.43
CA THR A 341 -9.37 -3.31 8.50
C THR A 341 -10.31 -4.22 9.25
N THR A 342 -11.61 -4.11 8.99
CA THR A 342 -12.64 -4.91 9.64
C THR A 342 -13.43 -5.66 8.57
N LEU A 343 -13.37 -7.00 8.58
CA LEU A 343 -14.21 -7.85 7.76
C LEU A 343 -15.55 -8.02 8.49
N TYR A 344 -16.64 -7.65 7.84
CA TYR A 344 -17.97 -7.70 8.42
C TYR A 344 -19.02 -8.07 7.38
N SER A 345 -20.14 -8.63 7.82
CA SER A 345 -21.34 -8.76 6.99
C SER A 345 -22.39 -7.75 7.41
N SER A 346 -23.20 -7.26 6.46
CA SER A 346 -24.35 -6.39 6.73
C SER A 346 -25.46 -6.61 5.71
N GLU A 347 -26.61 -5.98 5.93
CA GLU A 347 -27.60 -5.75 4.87
C GLU A 347 -27.07 -4.71 3.86
N PRO A 348 -27.66 -4.59 2.65
CA PRO A 348 -27.34 -3.52 1.71
C PRO A 348 -27.43 -2.13 2.35
N VAL A 349 -26.38 -1.32 2.17
CA VAL A 349 -26.35 0.09 2.58
C VAL A 349 -27.12 0.92 1.55
N LEU A 350 -28.07 1.72 2.05
CA LEU A 350 -28.89 2.66 1.28
C LEU A 350 -28.01 3.63 0.47
N ASP A 351 -28.47 4.03 -0.72
CA ASP A 351 -27.84 5.02 -1.62
C ASP A 351 -26.50 4.59 -2.26
N TYR A 352 -26.01 3.40 -1.95
CA TYR A 352 -24.68 2.96 -2.34
C TYR A 352 -24.63 1.52 -2.84
N THR A 353 -25.08 0.55 -2.03
CA THR A 353 -25.03 -0.88 -2.39
C THR A 353 -26.36 -1.49 -2.75
N ASP A 354 -27.46 -0.81 -2.45
CA ASP A 354 -28.81 -1.22 -2.81
C ASP A 354 -29.06 -1.10 -4.33
N SER A 355 -29.28 0.12 -4.82
CA SER A 355 -29.67 0.45 -6.18
C SER A 355 -28.47 0.80 -7.05
N ALA A 356 -27.46 1.47 -6.47
CA ALA A 356 -26.30 1.94 -7.21
C ALA A 356 -25.23 0.85 -7.43
N ARG A 357 -25.28 -0.25 -6.67
CA ARG A 357 -24.37 -1.41 -6.74
C ARG A 357 -22.92 -0.98 -6.95
N ARG A 358 -22.42 -0.12 -6.07
CA ARG A 358 -21.02 0.32 -6.11
C ARG A 358 -20.21 -0.53 -5.14
N PRO A 359 -19.11 -1.17 -5.57
CA PRO A 359 -18.32 -2.03 -4.69
C PRO A 359 -17.35 -1.29 -3.78
N ILE A 360 -17.06 -0.01 -4.02
CA ILE A 360 -16.15 0.79 -3.17
C ILE A 360 -16.81 2.09 -2.73
N MET A 361 -16.72 2.43 -1.45
CA MET A 361 -17.15 3.71 -0.90
C MET A 361 -16.01 4.40 -0.20
N TYR A 362 -16.00 5.72 -0.34
CA TYR A 362 -15.17 6.61 0.44
C TYR A 362 -15.99 7.75 1.01
N GLU A 363 -15.69 8.12 2.26
CA GLU A 363 -16.17 9.31 2.93
C GLU A 363 -15.02 10.31 2.99
N ALA A 364 -14.95 11.21 2.00
CA ALA A 364 -13.81 12.09 1.79
C ALA A 364 -13.54 13.01 2.98
N ASP A 365 -14.59 13.45 3.68
CA ASP A 365 -14.46 14.39 4.79
C ASP A 365 -13.75 13.74 5.97
N LYS A 366 -13.93 12.42 6.18
CA LYS A 366 -13.24 11.64 7.22
C LYS A 366 -11.75 11.43 6.92
N MET A 367 -11.30 11.76 5.71
CA MET A 367 -9.89 11.70 5.29
C MET A 367 -9.22 13.08 5.31
N SER A 368 -9.92 14.14 5.73
CA SER A 368 -9.43 15.51 5.62
C SER A 368 -8.33 15.86 6.64
N GLY A 369 -8.25 15.15 7.77
CA GLY A 369 -7.24 15.40 8.79
C GLY A 369 -7.47 14.66 10.12
N PRO A 370 -6.59 14.92 11.12
CA PRO A 370 -6.57 14.22 12.41
C PRO A 370 -7.83 14.36 13.27
N SER A 371 -8.72 15.32 12.98
CA SER A 371 -10.01 15.42 13.68
C SER A 371 -10.94 14.24 13.43
N HIS A 372 -10.63 13.44 12.41
CA HIS A 372 -11.40 12.25 12.01
C HIS A 372 -10.68 10.93 12.32
N ASP A 373 -9.67 10.96 13.19
CA ASP A 373 -8.89 9.77 13.53
C ASP A 373 -9.79 8.62 14.00
N GLY A 374 -9.56 7.44 13.45
CA GLY A 374 -10.35 6.23 13.70
C GLY A 374 -11.73 6.19 13.07
N SER A 375 -12.13 7.21 12.32
CA SER A 375 -13.43 7.18 11.63
C SER A 375 -13.43 6.14 10.51
N TRP A 376 -14.57 5.50 10.28
CA TRP A 376 -14.80 4.61 9.16
C TRP A 376 -14.91 5.44 7.87
N TYR A 377 -13.84 5.46 7.09
CA TYR A 377 -13.71 6.35 5.94
C TYR A 377 -13.86 5.65 4.59
N ALA A 378 -13.73 4.32 4.54
CA ALA A 378 -13.88 3.57 3.31
C ALA A 378 -14.44 2.17 3.56
N ASP A 379 -15.04 1.61 2.52
CA ASP A 379 -15.35 0.20 2.47
C ASP A 379 -15.14 -0.40 1.08
N ARG A 380 -15.11 -1.74 1.05
CA ARG A 380 -15.10 -2.52 -0.18
C ARG A 380 -15.99 -3.74 -0.06
N TRP A 381 -16.73 -4.04 -1.13
CA TRP A 381 -17.59 -5.21 -1.29
C TRP A 381 -17.01 -6.13 -2.38
N ASP A 382 -16.18 -7.08 -1.96
CA ASP A 382 -15.39 -7.93 -2.86
C ASP A 382 -16.25 -8.93 -3.66
N ASP A 383 -17.38 -9.39 -3.11
CA ASP A 383 -18.29 -10.29 -3.84
C ASP A 383 -18.84 -9.65 -5.12
N LEU A 384 -19.01 -8.32 -5.12
CA LEU A 384 -19.46 -7.61 -6.32
C LEU A 384 -18.33 -7.41 -7.34
N ILE A 385 -17.07 -7.46 -6.90
CA ILE A 385 -15.89 -7.30 -7.75
C ILE A 385 -15.51 -8.64 -8.41
N PHE A 386 -15.46 -9.72 -7.63
CA PHE A 386 -14.93 -11.02 -8.07
C PHE A 386 -15.95 -12.15 -8.11
N GLY A 387 -17.01 -12.05 -7.31
CA GLY A 387 -17.94 -13.16 -7.04
C GLY A 387 -19.37 -12.94 -7.53
N GLN A 388 -20.30 -13.59 -6.85
CA GLN A 388 -21.74 -13.40 -7.02
C GLN A 388 -22.35 -12.81 -5.75
N PRO A 389 -22.93 -11.60 -5.83
CA PRO A 389 -23.62 -10.98 -4.70
C PRO A 389 -24.73 -11.86 -4.12
N ILE A 390 -24.72 -12.06 -2.80
CA ILE A 390 -25.79 -12.73 -2.08
C ILE A 390 -26.95 -11.73 -1.85
N PRO A 391 -28.19 -12.05 -2.26
CA PRO A 391 -29.31 -11.15 -2.00
C PRO A 391 -29.53 -10.90 -0.50
N GLY A 392 -29.65 -9.62 -0.12
CA GLY A 392 -29.96 -9.21 1.26
C GLY A 392 -28.80 -9.29 2.25
N ARG A 393 -27.63 -9.78 1.85
CA ARG A 393 -26.43 -9.81 2.70
C ARG A 393 -25.18 -9.52 1.88
N GLN A 394 -24.28 -8.70 2.41
CA GLN A 394 -23.01 -8.37 1.77
C GLN A 394 -21.86 -8.55 2.75
N THR A 395 -20.74 -9.11 2.28
CA THR A 395 -19.51 -9.22 3.05
C THR A 395 -18.53 -8.14 2.60
N ARG A 396 -18.01 -7.38 3.56
CA ARG A 396 -17.30 -6.12 3.29
C ARG A 396 -16.05 -5.99 4.13
N VAL A 397 -15.09 -5.26 3.60
CA VAL A 397 -13.92 -4.79 4.34
C VAL A 397 -14.05 -3.30 4.59
N GLY A 398 -14.21 -2.91 5.86
CA GLY A 398 -14.26 -1.52 6.30
C GLY A 398 -12.90 -1.04 6.79
N TYR A 399 -12.61 0.24 6.57
CA TYR A 399 -11.31 0.86 6.86
C TYR A 399 -11.43 1.98 7.89
N GLN A 400 -10.52 1.97 8.87
CA GLN A 400 -10.29 3.05 9.82
C GLN A 400 -8.79 3.36 9.86
N PHE A 401 -8.44 4.64 9.85
CA PHE A 401 -7.05 5.09 9.91
C PHE A 401 -6.80 5.79 11.24
N TYR A 402 -5.65 5.52 11.86
CA TYR A 402 -5.25 6.10 13.13
C TYR A 402 -3.81 6.64 13.06
N GLU A 403 -3.67 7.96 13.08
CA GLU A 403 -2.40 8.64 13.34
C GLU A 403 -2.04 8.56 14.83
N ASN A 404 -3.02 8.76 15.73
CA ASN A 404 -2.86 8.65 17.18
C ASN A 404 -3.39 7.31 17.70
N TYR A 405 -2.84 6.22 17.18
CA TYR A 405 -3.36 4.87 17.32
C TYR A 405 -3.52 4.32 18.74
N CYS A 406 -2.77 4.82 19.72
CA CYS A 406 -3.01 4.47 21.13
C CYS A 406 -4.41 4.87 21.63
N GLN A 407 -5.03 5.88 21.01
CA GLN A 407 -6.43 6.24 21.30
C GLN A 407 -7.41 5.16 20.82
N GLY A 408 -7.01 4.35 19.83
CA GLY A 408 -7.76 3.19 19.36
C GLY A 408 -7.73 2.01 20.34
N GLY A 409 -6.93 2.05 21.42
CA GLY A 409 -6.84 1.03 22.46
C GLY A 409 -5.39 0.64 22.78
N ASP A 410 -5.12 0.18 24.00
CA ASP A 410 -3.75 -0.08 24.49
C ASP A 410 -2.99 -1.08 23.60
N MET A 411 -3.67 -2.10 23.08
CA MET A 411 -3.07 -3.10 22.19
C MET A 411 -2.53 -2.49 20.89
N MET A 412 -3.13 -1.39 20.41
CA MET A 412 -2.67 -0.70 19.21
C MET A 412 -1.35 0.03 19.44
N CYS A 413 -0.99 0.34 20.70
CA CYS A 413 0.29 0.95 21.03
C CYS A 413 1.49 0.03 20.72
N ASN A 414 1.28 -1.30 20.70
CA ASN A 414 2.32 -2.25 20.35
C ASN A 414 2.50 -2.33 18.83
N SER A 415 3.45 -1.57 18.27
CA SER A 415 3.72 -1.58 16.83
C SER A 415 4.55 -2.78 16.34
N ASP A 416 4.93 -3.72 17.21
CA ASP A 416 5.59 -4.99 16.83
C ASP A 416 4.60 -6.13 16.60
N ARG A 417 3.29 -5.88 16.65
CA ARG A 417 2.27 -6.93 16.51
C ARG A 417 2.19 -7.50 15.09
N THR A 418 1.92 -8.80 15.00
CA THR A 418 1.63 -9.54 13.76
C THR A 418 0.40 -10.41 13.98
N PRO A 419 -0.18 -11.00 12.92
CA PRO A 419 -1.12 -12.09 13.09
C PRO A 419 -0.51 -13.22 13.93
N ASN A 420 -1.35 -13.86 14.74
CA ASN A 420 -1.06 -15.03 15.54
C ASN A 420 -1.18 -16.31 14.70
N GLU A 421 -1.06 -17.45 15.38
CA GLU A 421 -1.35 -18.76 14.81
C GLU A 421 -2.81 -18.87 14.35
N GLY A 422 -3.02 -19.26 13.09
CA GLY A 422 -4.31 -19.23 12.40
C GLY A 422 -4.59 -17.90 11.69
N GLY A 423 -3.60 -17.02 11.58
CA GLY A 423 -3.69 -15.79 10.80
C GLY A 423 -4.65 -14.73 11.37
N ALA A 424 -5.09 -14.85 12.62
CA ALA A 424 -5.91 -13.82 13.28
C ALA A 424 -5.03 -12.75 13.92
N MET A 425 -5.52 -11.52 14.03
CA MET A 425 -4.85 -10.48 14.83
C MET A 425 -5.72 -10.17 16.03
N GLU A 426 -5.09 -9.83 17.16
CA GLU A 426 -5.83 -9.33 18.31
C GLU A 426 -6.63 -8.08 17.89
N SER A 427 -7.95 -8.15 18.08
CA SER A 427 -8.88 -7.08 17.70
C SER A 427 -8.90 -5.99 18.76
N SER A 428 -9.17 -4.75 18.35
CA SER A 428 -9.43 -3.66 19.29
C SER A 428 -10.92 -3.44 19.47
N GLU A 429 -11.42 -3.78 20.65
CA GLU A 429 -12.80 -3.53 21.05
C GLU A 429 -13.19 -2.05 20.99
N ARG A 430 -12.25 -1.13 21.26
CA ARG A 430 -12.54 0.31 21.18
C ARG A 430 -12.70 0.76 19.73
N ALA A 431 -11.83 0.33 18.83
CA ALA A 431 -11.96 0.63 17.40
C ALA A 431 -13.22 -0.01 16.81
N LEU A 432 -13.55 -1.26 17.19
CA LEU A 432 -14.77 -1.93 16.77
C LEU A 432 -16.04 -1.21 17.26
N ARG A 433 -16.06 -0.72 18.50
CA ARG A 433 -17.19 0.08 19.00
C ARG A 433 -17.37 1.37 18.20
N GLN A 434 -16.29 2.09 17.90
CA GLN A 434 -16.34 3.28 17.05
C GLN A 434 -16.85 2.95 15.64
N PHE A 435 -16.33 1.88 15.04
CA PHE A 435 -16.73 1.38 13.72
C PHE A 435 -18.23 1.05 13.65
N ARG A 436 -18.72 0.23 14.59
CA ARG A 436 -20.14 -0.15 14.67
C ARG A 436 -21.06 1.05 14.89
N GLY A 437 -20.66 1.98 15.78
CA GLY A 437 -21.41 3.21 16.02
C GLY A 437 -21.46 4.15 14.82
N GLU A 438 -20.49 4.09 13.89
CA GLU A 438 -20.53 4.82 12.63
C GLU A 438 -21.43 4.16 11.58
N LEU A 439 -21.36 2.84 11.47
CA LEU A 439 -22.26 2.07 10.64
C LEU A 439 -23.72 2.30 11.05
N GLU A 440 -24.02 2.23 12.35
CA GLU A 440 -25.35 2.48 12.90
C GLU A 440 -25.84 3.91 12.58
N ARG A 441 -24.98 4.93 12.71
CA ARG A 441 -25.32 6.32 12.34
C ARG A 441 -25.61 6.51 10.85
N GLN A 442 -25.07 5.65 9.99
CA GLN A 442 -25.38 5.61 8.57
C GLN A 442 -26.53 4.65 8.23
N ASN A 443 -27.28 4.20 9.24
CA ASN A 443 -28.40 3.26 9.12
C ASN A 443 -28.01 1.92 8.47
N VAL A 444 -26.77 1.47 8.67
CA VAL A 444 -26.35 0.13 8.25
C VAL A 444 -26.84 -0.90 9.25
N SER A 445 -27.74 -1.77 8.82
CA SER A 445 -28.38 -2.83 9.61
C SER A 445 -27.70 -4.19 9.42
N GLY A 446 -28.01 -5.13 10.32
CA GLY A 446 -27.54 -6.52 10.22
C GLY A 446 -26.03 -6.70 10.36
N VAL A 447 -25.33 -5.75 10.98
CA VAL A 447 -23.87 -5.75 11.09
C VAL A 447 -23.39 -6.89 11.99
N ASN A 448 -22.58 -7.77 11.43
CA ASN A 448 -21.87 -8.82 12.15
C ASN A 448 -20.37 -8.76 11.81
N THR A 449 -19.52 -8.53 12.80
CA THR A 449 -18.06 -8.48 12.62
C THR A 449 -17.50 -9.90 12.57
N LEU A 450 -16.74 -10.22 11.52
CA LEU A 450 -16.10 -11.52 11.34
C LEU A 450 -14.65 -11.51 11.83
N ARG A 451 -13.87 -10.50 11.44
CA ARG A 451 -12.45 -10.32 11.82
C ARG A 451 -12.08 -8.83 11.84
N GLN A 452 -11.04 -8.48 12.62
CA GLN A 452 -10.39 -7.17 12.54
C GLN A 452 -8.87 -7.32 12.58
N TYR A 453 -8.18 -6.50 11.76
CA TYR A 453 -6.74 -6.42 11.68
C TYR A 453 -6.28 -4.96 11.86
N PRO A 454 -5.93 -4.54 13.08
CA PRO A 454 -5.32 -3.23 13.31
C PRO A 454 -3.83 -3.27 12.93
N TRP A 455 -3.47 -3.08 11.66
CA TRP A 455 -2.07 -3.19 11.22
C TRP A 455 -1.18 -2.07 11.77
N PRO A 456 -0.01 -2.36 12.37
CA PRO A 456 1.02 -1.33 12.52
C PRO A 456 1.54 -0.99 11.13
N TYR A 457 1.34 0.26 10.70
CA TYR A 457 1.37 0.61 9.28
C TYR A 457 2.24 1.84 9.04
N PHE A 458 2.93 1.85 7.90
CA PHE A 458 3.76 2.95 7.43
C PHE A 458 4.78 3.44 8.45
N HIS A 459 5.80 2.60 8.70
CA HIS A 459 6.96 3.03 9.46
C HIS A 459 7.75 4.07 8.67
N HIS A 460 7.79 5.31 9.15
CA HIS A 460 8.34 6.45 8.43
C HIS A 460 9.12 7.38 9.35
N PHE A 461 10.00 8.19 8.77
CA PHE A 461 10.74 9.21 9.50
C PHE A 461 9.87 10.47 9.67
N PRO A 462 9.80 11.08 10.86
CA PRO A 462 9.21 12.40 11.01
C PRO A 462 10.02 13.44 10.22
N GLN A 463 9.42 14.61 10.00
CA GLN A 463 9.99 15.70 9.20
C GLN A 463 11.43 16.04 9.62
N GLU A 464 11.69 16.09 10.92
CA GLU A 464 12.96 16.43 11.56
C GLU A 464 14.04 15.39 11.22
N ALA A 465 13.70 14.10 11.28
CA ALA A 465 14.59 13.01 10.90
C ALA A 465 14.87 12.99 9.40
N VAL A 466 13.89 13.37 8.56
CA VAL A 466 14.12 13.57 7.12
C VAL A 466 15.11 14.72 6.87
N GLN A 467 14.97 15.84 7.60
CA GLN A 467 15.90 16.97 7.49
C GLN A 467 17.32 16.63 7.97
N GLU A 468 17.44 15.77 8.97
CA GLU A 468 18.73 15.23 9.44
C GLU A 468 19.36 14.26 8.44
N GLY A 469 18.62 13.81 7.43
CA GLY A 469 19.10 12.92 6.38
C GLY A 469 19.04 11.43 6.72
N LYS A 470 18.32 11.05 7.78
CA LYS A 470 18.27 9.66 8.31
C LYS A 470 17.79 8.63 7.29
N VAL A 471 16.92 9.04 6.36
CA VAL A 471 16.45 8.18 5.25
C VAL A 471 17.64 7.69 4.40
N TRP A 472 18.59 8.58 4.11
CA TRP A 472 19.77 8.24 3.31
C TRP A 472 20.89 7.64 4.15
N ASP A 473 21.01 7.99 5.43
CA ASP A 473 21.94 7.31 6.34
C ASP A 473 21.60 5.82 6.43
N LEU A 474 20.30 5.48 6.47
CA LEU A 474 19.80 4.10 6.41
C LEU A 474 20.16 3.40 5.07
N LEU A 475 20.04 4.10 3.95
CA LEU A 475 20.43 3.57 2.64
C LEU A 475 21.96 3.39 2.50
N GLU A 476 22.75 4.26 3.11
CA GLU A 476 24.20 4.25 3.00
C GLU A 476 24.85 3.20 3.92
N MET A 477 24.14 2.72 4.95
CA MET A 477 24.64 1.68 5.85
C MET A 477 24.39 0.24 5.39
N GLN A 478 23.81 0.04 4.21
CA GLN A 478 23.49 -1.29 3.66
C GLN A 478 24.76 -2.14 3.48
N GLY A 479 24.72 -3.37 3.99
CA GLY A 479 25.86 -4.31 4.00
C GLY A 479 26.91 -4.05 5.07
N GLN A 480 26.81 -2.93 5.80
CA GLN A 480 27.67 -2.71 6.97
C GLN A 480 27.27 -3.68 8.08
N ARG A 481 28.24 -4.07 8.93
CA ARG A 481 27.97 -4.93 10.10
C ARG A 481 27.24 -6.22 9.70
N LYS A 482 27.57 -6.77 8.52
CA LYS A 482 26.98 -8.00 7.96
C LYS A 482 25.45 -7.93 7.83
N THR A 483 24.86 -6.74 7.68
CA THR A 483 23.41 -6.56 7.67
C THR A 483 22.93 -5.71 6.50
N TRP A 484 21.87 -6.15 5.83
CA TRP A 484 21.05 -5.34 4.93
C TRP A 484 19.69 -5.05 5.57
N TRP A 485 19.33 -3.77 5.63
CA TRP A 485 18.10 -3.30 6.26
C TRP A 485 17.08 -2.98 5.17
N ILE A 486 16.07 -3.84 5.03
CA ILE A 486 15.09 -3.77 3.94
C ILE A 486 13.67 -3.63 4.48
N GLY A 487 12.67 -3.69 3.59
CA GLY A 487 11.26 -3.62 3.96
C GLY A 487 10.74 -2.20 4.10
N ALA A 488 9.50 -2.07 4.58
CA ALA A 488 8.78 -0.80 4.63
C ALA A 488 9.49 0.27 5.48
N SER A 489 10.15 -0.12 6.58
CA SER A 489 10.94 0.81 7.42
C SER A 489 12.13 1.44 6.68
N ALA A 490 12.63 0.80 5.63
CA ALA A 490 13.75 1.29 4.82
C ALA A 490 13.33 2.26 3.71
N CYS A 491 12.04 2.25 3.33
CA CYS A 491 11.54 2.94 2.16
C CYS A 491 10.12 3.46 2.37
N PHE A 492 9.15 2.93 1.63
CA PHE A 492 7.74 3.27 1.68
C PHE A 492 6.91 2.00 1.92
N GLU A 493 5.70 2.12 2.48
CA GLU A 493 4.89 0.99 2.95
C GLU A 493 4.27 0.13 1.82
N SER A 494 4.32 0.60 0.57
CA SER A 494 3.68 -0.09 -0.54
C SER A 494 4.48 -1.31 -0.99
N VAL A 495 3.80 -2.39 -1.41
CA VAL A 495 4.47 -3.60 -1.93
C VAL A 495 5.34 -3.29 -3.15
N HIS A 496 4.96 -2.29 -3.95
CA HIS A 496 5.74 -1.85 -5.10
C HIS A 496 7.05 -1.20 -4.66
N ASP A 497 7.01 -0.27 -3.72
CA ASP A 497 8.19 0.43 -3.25
C ASP A 497 9.13 -0.50 -2.48
N VAL A 498 8.60 -1.41 -1.67
CA VAL A 498 9.40 -2.45 -1.00
C VAL A 498 10.09 -3.36 -2.01
N THR A 499 9.36 -3.85 -3.02
CA THR A 499 9.94 -4.72 -4.06
C THR A 499 11.03 -3.98 -4.83
N ASN A 500 10.76 -2.75 -5.26
CA ASN A 500 11.74 -1.93 -5.96
C ASN A 500 12.97 -1.63 -5.11
N TYR A 501 12.78 -1.27 -3.84
CA TYR A 501 13.90 -1.03 -2.92
C TYR A 501 14.77 -2.28 -2.78
N ASN A 502 14.16 -3.47 -2.61
CA ASN A 502 14.90 -4.72 -2.53
C ASN A 502 15.70 -4.99 -3.81
N LEU A 503 15.09 -4.82 -5.00
CA LEU A 503 15.79 -4.94 -6.28
C LEU A 503 16.94 -3.93 -6.41
N MET A 504 16.76 -2.69 -5.95
CA MET A 504 17.83 -1.70 -5.90
C MET A 504 18.99 -2.17 -5.02
N ILE A 505 18.72 -2.68 -3.82
CA ILE A 505 19.75 -3.17 -2.90
C ILE A 505 20.54 -4.32 -3.54
N LEU A 506 19.82 -5.29 -4.11
CA LEU A 506 20.41 -6.42 -4.82
C LEU A 506 21.32 -5.95 -5.96
N ARG A 507 20.88 -5.01 -6.80
CA ARG A 507 21.67 -4.50 -7.91
C ARG A 507 22.87 -3.67 -7.46
N LYS A 508 22.65 -2.72 -6.53
CA LYS A 508 23.64 -1.72 -6.16
C LYS A 508 24.72 -2.26 -5.22
N TYR A 509 24.35 -3.10 -4.27
CA TYR A 509 25.24 -3.55 -3.20
C TYR A 509 25.61 -5.03 -3.29
N MET A 510 24.79 -5.86 -3.95
CA MET A 510 25.05 -7.31 -4.07
C MET A 510 25.43 -7.73 -5.50
N GLY A 511 25.54 -6.78 -6.42
CA GLY A 511 26.03 -7.02 -7.79
C GLY A 511 25.05 -7.78 -8.69
N ALA A 512 23.75 -7.77 -8.37
CA ALA A 512 22.72 -8.38 -9.21
C ALA A 512 22.70 -7.78 -10.61
N LYS A 513 22.61 -8.64 -11.63
CA LYS A 513 22.24 -8.22 -12.98
C LYS A 513 20.72 -8.25 -13.09
N ILE A 514 20.10 -7.08 -13.00
CA ILE A 514 18.66 -6.90 -13.18
C ILE A 514 18.47 -6.27 -14.56
N ILE A 515 17.82 -6.98 -15.48
CA ILE A 515 17.48 -6.47 -16.81
C ILE A 515 15.98 -6.21 -16.79
N GLN A 516 15.57 -4.94 -16.92
CA GLN A 516 14.16 -4.51 -16.99
C GLN A 516 13.25 -5.24 -15.98
N GLY A 517 13.40 -4.93 -14.68
CA GLY A 517 12.52 -5.45 -13.64
C GLY A 517 12.72 -6.93 -13.25
N ILE A 518 13.31 -7.75 -14.13
CA ILE A 518 13.61 -9.16 -13.86
C ILE A 518 15.05 -9.31 -13.37
N ALA A 519 15.22 -9.88 -12.18
CA ALA A 519 16.49 -10.43 -11.74
C ALA A 519 16.69 -11.78 -12.42
N MET A 520 17.66 -11.93 -13.33
CA MET A 520 18.04 -13.26 -13.78
C MET A 520 18.92 -13.91 -12.71
N GLY A 521 18.55 -15.15 -12.32
CA GLY A 521 19.23 -15.99 -11.32
C GLY A 521 20.73 -16.14 -11.55
#